data_AF-A0A957HGY6-F1
#
_entry.id   AF-A0A957HGY6-F1
#
_cell.length_a   1.000
_cell.length_b   1.000
_cell.length_c   1.000
_cell.angle_alpha   90.00
_cell.angle_beta   90.00
_cell.angle_gamma   90.00
#
_symmetry.space_group_name_H-M   'P 1'
#
loop_
_entity.id
_entity.type
_entity.pdbx_description
1 polymer ?
#
loop_
_entity_poly.entity_id
_entity_poly.type
_entity_poly.pdbx_seq_one_letter_code
_entity_poly.pdbx_strand_id
1 'polypeptide(L)'
;MKNKLTLLLLLIFAFAVACTPDAVPTPRPVDDDDGNRPRTQEVEPTAVPPTAAPTPEPDAEQEPLQTISAANFPTLASVPSRPLVLMDQVGGAAKAVALADDVAFAGEGLRVTAVSLTDPTNLAVLGRSEPLGGVVQRLALYQDAAFVVAEPGWIDVLDVSNPAQMRRIAQLPIRGEMQDMVVAG
;
A
#
# COMPACT_ATOMS: atom_id res chain seq x y z
N MET A 1 12.64 -15.24 -40.23
CA MET A 1 11.90 -15.37 -38.94
C MET A 1 12.79 -15.37 -37.70
N LYS A 2 14.14 -15.38 -37.82
CA LYS A 2 15.04 -15.38 -36.64
C LYS A 2 15.29 -13.97 -36.05
N ASN A 3 14.93 -12.92 -36.77
CA ASN A 3 15.32 -11.55 -36.45
C ASN A 3 14.31 -10.83 -35.55
N LYS A 4 13.06 -11.33 -35.46
CA LYS A 4 12.00 -10.74 -34.63
C LYS A 4 12.08 -11.17 -33.17
N LEU A 5 12.53 -12.40 -32.90
CA LEU A 5 12.71 -12.90 -31.53
C LEU A 5 13.93 -12.28 -30.85
N THR A 6 15.03 -12.07 -31.59
CA THR A 6 16.19 -11.32 -31.07
C THR A 6 15.83 -9.86 -30.77
N LEU A 7 14.97 -9.23 -31.57
CA LEU A 7 14.53 -7.87 -31.33
C LEU A 7 13.63 -7.76 -30.09
N LEU A 8 12.73 -8.73 -29.87
CA LEU A 8 11.87 -8.78 -28.67
C LEU A 8 12.70 -9.04 -27.39
N LEU A 9 13.69 -9.94 -27.47
CA LEU A 9 14.56 -10.26 -26.34
C LEU A 9 15.52 -9.10 -26.01
N LEU A 10 15.97 -8.34 -27.02
CA LEU A 10 16.73 -7.10 -26.83
C LEU A 10 15.84 -5.97 -26.29
N LEU A 11 14.54 -5.92 -26.61
CA LEU A 11 13.58 -4.97 -26.05
C LEU A 11 13.28 -5.24 -24.56
N ILE A 12 13.17 -6.52 -24.18
CA ILE A 12 13.02 -6.94 -22.78
C ILE A 12 14.30 -6.67 -21.99
N PHE A 13 15.49 -6.92 -22.58
CA PHE A 13 16.77 -6.61 -21.93
C PHE A 13 17.04 -5.09 -21.86
N ALA A 14 16.58 -4.30 -22.84
CA ALA A 14 16.68 -2.84 -22.82
C ALA A 14 15.75 -2.22 -21.76
N PHE A 15 14.59 -2.83 -21.48
CA PHE A 15 13.72 -2.41 -20.37
C PHE A 15 14.30 -2.77 -19.00
N ALA A 16 15.08 -3.85 -18.89
CA ALA A 16 15.75 -4.25 -17.66
C ALA A 16 17.03 -3.44 -17.34
N VAL A 17 17.64 -2.79 -18.34
CA VAL A 17 18.86 -1.96 -18.15
C VAL A 17 18.53 -0.46 -17.99
N ALA A 18 17.28 -0.03 -18.20
CA ALA A 18 16.86 1.37 -18.01
C ALA A 18 16.61 1.75 -16.54
N CYS A 19 16.73 0.84 -15.59
CA CYS A 19 16.79 1.18 -14.16
C CYS A 19 18.22 1.58 -13.78
N THR A 20 18.68 2.72 -14.27
CA THR A 20 19.60 3.52 -13.44
C THR A 20 18.79 4.02 -12.25
N PRO A 21 19.27 3.90 -11.00
CA PRO A 21 18.67 4.70 -9.93
C PRO A 21 18.79 6.16 -10.37
N ASP A 22 17.65 6.83 -10.50
CA ASP A 22 17.60 8.25 -10.80
C ASP A 22 18.61 8.96 -9.89
N ALA A 23 19.55 9.67 -10.52
CA ALA A 23 20.46 10.53 -9.80
C ALA A 23 19.61 11.49 -8.97
N VAL A 24 19.81 11.48 -7.66
CA VAL A 24 19.23 12.46 -6.75
C VAL A 24 19.50 13.84 -7.36
N PRO A 25 18.48 14.65 -7.68
CA PRO A 25 18.71 15.95 -8.25
C PRO A 25 19.54 16.76 -7.26
N THR A 26 20.76 17.13 -7.65
CA THR A 26 21.55 18.12 -6.91
C THR A 26 20.71 19.39 -6.81
N PRO A 27 20.52 19.96 -5.61
CA PRO A 27 19.79 21.20 -5.47
C PRO A 27 20.46 22.26 -6.35
N ARG A 28 19.68 22.93 -7.20
CA ARG A 28 20.17 24.08 -7.94
C ARG A 28 20.53 25.17 -6.91
N PRO A 29 21.61 25.94 -7.11
CA PRO A 29 21.81 27.16 -6.34
C PRO A 29 20.53 27.99 -6.41
N VAL A 30 20.02 28.38 -5.24
CA VAL A 30 18.91 29.33 -5.17
C VAL A 30 19.49 30.65 -5.66
N ASP A 31 19.06 31.10 -6.84
CA ASP A 31 19.32 32.47 -7.27
C ASP A 31 18.57 33.39 -6.30
N ASP A 32 19.32 34.12 -5.48
CA ASP A 32 18.80 35.19 -4.62
C ASP A 32 18.26 36.33 -5.53
N ASP A 33 17.00 36.22 -5.94
CA ASP A 33 16.26 37.34 -6.54
C ASP A 33 15.81 38.28 -5.41
N ASP A 34 16.74 39.16 -5.00
CA ASP A 34 16.56 40.26 -4.05
C ASP A 34 15.77 41.45 -4.64
N GLY A 35 14.67 41.14 -5.35
CA GLY A 35 13.92 42.10 -6.14
C GLY A 35 12.48 42.27 -5.69
N ASN A 36 12.24 43.09 -4.65
CA ASN A 36 10.97 43.78 -4.42
C ASN A 36 9.82 42.98 -3.74
N ARG A 37 10.02 42.56 -2.48
CA ARG A 37 8.90 42.40 -1.53
C ARG A 37 8.69 43.71 -0.76
N PRO A 38 7.45 44.24 -0.66
CA PRO A 38 7.18 45.39 0.18
C PRO A 38 7.52 45.07 1.64
N ARG A 39 8.29 45.94 2.28
CA ARG A 39 8.67 45.86 3.70
C ARG A 39 7.41 45.68 4.56
N THR A 40 7.16 44.47 5.05
CA THR A 40 6.43 44.32 6.32
C THR A 40 7.30 44.95 7.39
N GLN A 41 6.77 46.01 7.99
CA GLN A 41 7.36 46.71 9.11
C GLN A 41 7.47 45.73 10.28
N GLU A 42 8.68 45.20 10.49
CA GLU A 42 9.01 44.41 11.66
C GLU A 42 8.97 45.36 12.86
N VAL A 43 7.96 45.20 13.71
CA VAL A 43 7.94 45.82 15.03
C VAL A 43 9.02 45.11 15.82
N GLU A 44 10.15 45.79 16.00
CA GLU A 44 11.27 45.33 16.81
C GLU A 44 10.75 44.97 18.21
N PRO A 45 10.89 43.72 18.69
CA PRO A 45 10.61 43.42 20.07
C PRO A 45 11.70 44.07 20.91
N THR A 46 11.35 45.17 21.60
CA THR A 46 12.16 45.80 22.63
C THR A 46 12.73 44.71 23.54
N ALA A 47 14.06 44.59 23.59
CA ALA A 47 14.75 43.68 24.48
C ALA A 47 14.43 44.06 25.93
N VAL A 48 13.58 43.27 26.58
CA VAL A 48 13.41 43.33 28.03
C VAL A 48 14.66 42.71 28.66
N PRO A 49 15.37 43.40 29.56
CA PRO A 49 16.55 42.83 30.23
C PRO A 49 16.16 41.57 30.99
N PRO A 50 17.07 40.58 31.17
CA PRO A 50 16.75 39.38 31.93
C PRO A 50 16.44 39.78 33.37
N THR A 51 15.15 39.71 33.73
CA THR A 51 14.73 39.75 35.13
C THR A 51 15.39 38.57 35.82
N ALA A 52 16.12 38.84 36.91
CA ALA A 52 16.68 37.81 37.76
C ALA A 52 15.61 36.76 38.07
N ALA A 53 15.96 35.48 37.93
CA ALA A 53 15.08 34.39 38.33
C ALA A 53 14.56 34.66 39.75
N PRO A 54 13.25 34.48 40.01
CA PRO A 54 12.76 34.59 41.37
C PRO A 54 13.51 33.55 42.22
N THR A 55 14.11 34.01 43.32
CA THR A 55 14.55 33.17 44.44
C THR A 55 13.45 32.14 44.73
N PRO A 56 13.74 30.84 44.91
CA PRO A 56 12.69 29.88 45.22
C PRO A 56 11.99 30.30 46.51
N GLU A 57 10.72 30.68 46.42
CA GLU A 57 9.85 30.82 47.57
C GLU A 57 9.76 29.46 48.27
N PRO A 58 9.89 29.41 49.61
CA PRO A 58 9.64 28.18 50.35
C PRO A 58 8.13 27.88 50.30
N ASP A 59 7.81 26.66 49.91
CA ASP A 59 6.53 25.99 50.14
C ASP A 59 5.28 26.70 49.58
N ALA A 60 5.18 26.78 48.25
CA ALA A 60 3.87 26.63 47.63
C ALA A 60 3.51 25.13 47.68
N GLU A 61 2.68 24.74 48.64
CA GLU A 61 2.01 23.44 48.66
C GLU A 61 1.33 23.22 47.31
N GLN A 62 1.99 22.49 46.42
CA GLN A 62 1.37 21.98 45.21
C GLN A 62 0.28 21.00 45.67
N GLU A 63 -0.99 21.35 45.44
CA GLU A 63 -2.06 20.38 45.60
C GLU A 63 -1.70 19.13 44.81
N PRO A 64 -1.76 17.92 45.42
CA PRO A 64 -1.23 16.73 44.80
C PRO A 64 -1.93 16.50 43.46
N LEU A 65 -1.13 16.33 42.40
CA LEU A 65 -1.63 15.87 41.11
C LEU A 65 -2.51 14.65 41.35
N GLN A 66 -3.82 14.79 41.08
CA GLN A 66 -4.74 13.70 41.27
C GLN A 66 -4.31 12.55 40.37
N THR A 67 -3.77 11.51 40.98
CA THR A 67 -3.49 10.26 40.28
C THR A 67 -4.83 9.69 39.86
N ILE A 68 -5.15 9.76 38.56
CA ILE A 68 -6.27 9.01 37.99
C ILE A 68 -5.99 7.53 38.21
N SER A 69 -6.57 7.00 39.29
CA SER A 69 -6.50 5.59 39.64
C SER A 69 -7.11 4.77 38.51
N ALA A 70 -6.50 3.63 38.18
CA ALA A 70 -7.07 2.66 37.25
C ALA A 70 -8.49 2.20 37.68
N ALA A 71 -8.85 2.39 38.95
CA ALA A 71 -10.19 2.14 39.48
C ALA A 71 -11.27 3.13 39.00
N ASN A 72 -10.87 4.28 38.43
CA ASN A 72 -11.79 5.29 37.90
C ASN A 72 -12.13 5.05 36.41
N PHE A 73 -11.54 4.03 35.78
CA PHE A 73 -12.06 3.57 34.50
C PHE A 73 -13.30 2.71 34.76
N PRO A 74 -14.44 3.01 34.10
CA PRO A 74 -15.57 2.11 34.16
C PRO A 74 -15.08 0.73 33.73
N THR A 75 -15.27 -0.26 34.61
CA THR A 75 -15.11 -1.67 34.21
C THR A 75 -16.02 -1.86 33.01
N LEU A 76 -15.45 -2.15 31.84
CA LEU A 76 -16.23 -2.44 30.65
C LEU A 76 -17.09 -3.65 31.01
N ALA A 77 -18.39 -3.42 31.23
CA ALA A 77 -19.37 -4.50 31.21
C ALA A 77 -19.11 -5.31 29.94
N SER A 78 -19.13 -6.64 30.01
CA SER A 78 -18.76 -7.48 28.88
C SER A 78 -19.59 -7.06 27.67
N VAL A 79 -18.96 -6.37 26.71
CA VAL A 79 -19.66 -5.93 25.52
C VAL A 79 -20.01 -7.20 24.77
N PRO A 80 -21.29 -7.48 24.47
CA PRO A 80 -21.64 -8.67 23.72
C PRO A 80 -20.84 -8.65 22.40
N SER A 81 -19.99 -9.66 22.20
CA SER A 81 -19.19 -9.78 21.00
C SER A 81 -20.12 -10.13 19.84
N ARG A 82 -20.47 -9.11 19.05
CA ARG A 82 -21.07 -9.33 17.73
C ARG A 82 -19.95 -9.68 16.76
N PRO A 83 -20.13 -10.69 15.88
CA PRO A 83 -19.14 -10.96 14.85
C PRO A 83 -19.03 -9.73 13.95
N LEU A 84 -17.79 -9.26 13.75
CA LEU A 84 -17.51 -8.23 12.75
C LEU A 84 -17.66 -8.86 11.36
N VAL A 85 -18.39 -8.19 10.48
CA VAL A 85 -18.55 -8.60 9.09
C VAL A 85 -17.75 -7.64 8.23
N LEU A 86 -16.86 -8.17 7.39
CA LEU A 86 -16.16 -7.37 6.39
C LEU A 86 -17.18 -6.88 5.36
N MET A 87 -17.39 -5.57 5.29
CA MET A 87 -18.32 -4.96 4.32
C MET A 87 -17.67 -4.80 2.95
N ASP A 88 -16.48 -4.20 2.90
CA ASP A 88 -15.70 -4.03 1.67
C ASP A 88 -14.23 -3.74 2.00
N GLN A 89 -13.38 -3.77 0.97
CA GLN A 89 -11.99 -3.31 0.98
C GLN A 89 -11.84 -2.22 -0.08
N VAL A 90 -11.22 -1.11 0.29
CA VAL A 90 -10.85 -0.04 -0.65
C VAL A 90 -9.34 0.05 -0.76
N GLY A 91 -8.80 -0.19 -1.96
CA GLY A 91 -7.37 -0.09 -2.23
C GLY A 91 -6.54 -1.21 -1.60
N GLY A 92 -5.22 -1.05 -1.68
CA GLY A 92 -4.25 -2.02 -1.20
C GLY A 92 -3.01 -2.01 -2.08
N ALA A 93 -1.96 -2.73 -1.68
CA ALA A 93 -0.77 -2.87 -2.53
C ALA A 93 -1.14 -3.66 -3.80
N ALA A 94 -0.78 -3.11 -4.96
CA ALA A 94 -0.93 -3.76 -6.27
C ALA A 94 0.41 -4.38 -6.69
N LYS A 95 0.64 -5.65 -6.31
CA LYS A 95 1.95 -6.31 -6.50
C LYS A 95 2.01 -7.31 -7.64
N ALA A 96 0.86 -7.74 -8.15
CA ALA A 96 0.79 -8.75 -9.21
C ALA A 96 -0.35 -8.43 -10.18
N VAL A 97 -0.11 -8.69 -11.46
CA VAL A 97 -1.10 -8.60 -12.53
C VAL A 97 -0.91 -9.75 -13.51
N ALA A 98 -2.00 -10.31 -14.01
CA ALA A 98 -2.01 -11.27 -15.09
C ALA A 98 -3.15 -10.95 -16.06
N LEU A 99 -2.98 -11.34 -17.32
CA LEU A 99 -3.91 -11.03 -18.40
C LEU A 99 -4.50 -12.33 -18.96
N ALA A 100 -5.80 -12.33 -19.19
CA ALA A 100 -6.48 -13.31 -20.02
C ALA A 100 -7.42 -12.55 -20.97
N ASP A 101 -7.13 -12.62 -22.26
CA ASP A 101 -7.84 -11.87 -23.31
C ASP A 101 -7.98 -10.37 -22.97
N ASP A 102 -9.21 -9.87 -22.91
CA ASP A 102 -9.56 -8.48 -22.58
C ASP A 102 -9.79 -8.25 -21.08
N VAL A 103 -9.30 -9.14 -20.21
CA VAL A 103 -9.45 -9.03 -18.75
C VAL A 103 -8.08 -9.03 -18.06
N ALA A 104 -7.85 -8.00 -17.24
CA ALA A 104 -6.76 -7.96 -16.29
C ALA A 104 -7.21 -8.44 -14.92
N PHE A 105 -6.45 -9.35 -14.34
CA PHE A 105 -6.57 -9.76 -12.96
C PHE A 105 -5.44 -9.11 -12.18
N ALA A 106 -5.76 -8.27 -11.21
CA ALA A 106 -4.79 -7.55 -10.39
C ALA A 106 -4.94 -7.96 -8.93
N GLY A 107 -3.82 -8.26 -8.27
CA GLY A 107 -3.80 -8.44 -6.83
C GLY A 107 -3.87 -7.09 -6.12
N GLU A 108 -5.05 -6.71 -5.62
CA GLU A 108 -5.32 -5.47 -4.88
C GLU A 108 -5.44 -5.78 -3.39
N GLY A 109 -4.36 -5.58 -2.64
CA GLY A 109 -4.34 -5.89 -1.20
C GLY A 109 -4.62 -7.37 -0.96
N LEU A 110 -5.71 -7.69 -0.26
CA LEU A 110 -6.10 -9.07 0.09
C LEU A 110 -6.93 -9.76 -1.00
N ARG A 111 -7.22 -9.11 -2.13
CA ARG A 111 -8.15 -9.62 -3.15
C ARG A 111 -7.51 -9.66 -4.52
N VAL A 112 -8.06 -10.49 -5.38
CA VAL A 112 -7.87 -10.38 -6.83
C VAL A 112 -9.04 -9.60 -7.41
N THR A 113 -8.75 -8.52 -8.12
CA THR A 113 -9.72 -7.66 -8.80
C THR A 113 -9.63 -7.93 -10.30
N ALA A 114 -10.76 -8.26 -10.92
CA ALA A 114 -10.87 -8.41 -12.37
C ALA A 114 -11.33 -7.10 -13.00
N VAL A 115 -10.64 -6.67 -14.06
CA VAL A 115 -10.85 -5.40 -14.75
C VAL A 115 -10.95 -5.66 -16.25
N SER A 116 -12.02 -5.19 -16.87
CA SER A 116 -12.17 -5.19 -18.33
C SER A 116 -11.25 -4.15 -18.95
N LEU A 117 -10.54 -4.58 -20.00
CA LEU A 117 -9.67 -3.79 -20.84
C LEU A 117 -10.28 -3.50 -22.22
N THR A 118 -11.57 -3.81 -22.41
CA THR A 118 -12.25 -3.70 -23.72
C THR A 118 -12.24 -2.26 -24.25
N ASP A 119 -12.34 -1.26 -23.36
CA ASP A 119 -12.10 0.15 -23.68
C ASP A 119 -10.92 0.67 -22.83
N PRO A 120 -9.72 0.85 -23.41
CA PRO A 120 -8.55 1.35 -22.68
C PRO A 120 -8.73 2.75 -22.10
N THR A 121 -9.68 3.54 -22.60
CA THR A 121 -10.00 4.87 -22.09
C THR A 121 -11.01 4.83 -20.93
N ASN A 122 -11.68 3.69 -20.75
CA ASN A 122 -12.69 3.49 -19.73
C ASN A 122 -12.65 2.06 -19.16
N LEU A 123 -11.71 1.82 -18.25
CA LEU A 123 -11.56 0.53 -17.58
C LEU A 123 -12.72 0.28 -16.61
N ALA A 124 -13.27 -0.95 -16.61
CA ALA A 124 -14.39 -1.32 -15.75
C ALA A 124 -14.04 -2.49 -14.83
N VAL A 125 -14.28 -2.37 -13.53
CA VAL A 125 -14.14 -3.50 -12.59
C VAL A 125 -15.28 -4.49 -12.82
N LEU A 126 -14.92 -5.72 -13.16
CA LEU A 126 -15.87 -6.82 -13.39
C LEU A 126 -16.25 -7.51 -12.08
N GLY A 127 -15.30 -7.66 -11.16
CA GLY A 127 -15.51 -8.36 -9.91
C GLY A 127 -14.28 -8.39 -9.02
N ARG A 128 -14.46 -8.87 -7.79
CA ARG A 128 -13.40 -9.06 -6.79
C ARG A 128 -13.55 -10.43 -6.14
N SER A 129 -12.45 -11.11 -5.87
CA SER A 129 -12.45 -12.34 -5.08
C SER A 129 -12.86 -12.05 -3.64
N GLU A 130 -13.24 -13.08 -2.89
CA GLU A 130 -13.18 -13.06 -1.41
C GLU A 130 -11.76 -12.66 -0.93
N PRO A 131 -11.62 -12.07 0.28
CA PRO A 131 -10.32 -11.81 0.87
C PRO A 131 -9.54 -13.11 1.03
N LEU A 132 -8.28 -13.07 0.64
CA LEU A 132 -7.31 -14.13 0.81
C LEU A 132 -6.55 -13.94 2.14
N GLY A 133 -5.75 -14.93 2.52
CA GLY A 133 -5.04 -14.95 3.82
C GLY A 133 -3.98 -13.84 4.00
N GLY A 134 -3.64 -13.12 2.93
CA GLY A 134 -2.63 -12.07 2.97
C GLY A 134 -2.62 -11.21 1.71
N VAL A 135 -1.61 -10.35 1.59
CA VAL A 135 -1.47 -9.48 0.42
C VAL A 135 -1.08 -10.31 -0.79
N VAL A 136 -1.82 -10.19 -1.89
CA VAL A 136 -1.53 -10.89 -3.14
C VAL A 136 -0.16 -10.47 -3.65
N GLN A 137 0.81 -11.38 -3.59
CA GLN A 137 2.20 -11.13 -3.99
C GLN A 137 2.51 -11.67 -5.40
N ARG A 138 1.90 -12.79 -5.78
CA ARG A 138 2.07 -13.41 -7.10
C ARG A 138 0.73 -13.88 -7.64
N LEU A 139 0.58 -13.80 -8.95
CA LEU A 139 -0.63 -14.15 -9.67
C LEU A 139 -0.23 -14.74 -11.03
N ALA A 140 -0.78 -15.90 -11.38
CA ALA A 140 -0.58 -16.53 -12.68
C ALA A 140 -1.87 -17.20 -13.13
N LEU A 141 -2.13 -17.21 -14.43
CA LEU A 141 -3.36 -17.74 -15.01
C LEU A 141 -3.06 -18.99 -15.85
N TYR A 142 -3.99 -19.93 -15.82
CA TYR A 142 -4.02 -21.09 -16.71
C TYR A 142 -5.47 -21.45 -17.01
N GLN A 143 -5.89 -21.22 -18.26
CA GLN A 143 -7.29 -21.41 -18.65
C GLN A 143 -8.21 -20.64 -17.68
N ASP A 144 -9.18 -21.32 -17.08
CA ASP A 144 -10.14 -20.76 -16.13
C ASP A 144 -9.65 -20.74 -14.68
N ALA A 145 -8.37 -20.98 -14.43
CA ALA A 145 -7.78 -21.00 -13.09
C ALA A 145 -6.77 -19.88 -12.88
N ALA A 146 -6.86 -19.21 -11.74
CA ALA A 146 -5.83 -18.32 -11.22
C ALA A 146 -5.11 -18.96 -10.03
N PHE A 147 -3.79 -19.03 -10.12
CA PHE A 147 -2.90 -19.39 -9.02
C PHE A 147 -2.45 -18.12 -8.32
N VAL A 148 -2.61 -18.06 -7.00
CA VAL A 148 -2.43 -16.84 -6.22
C VAL A 148 -1.59 -17.16 -4.99
N VAL A 149 -0.55 -16.37 -4.76
CA VAL A 149 0.24 -16.41 -3.53
C VAL A 149 -0.06 -15.16 -2.74
N ALA A 150 -0.91 -15.31 -1.72
CA ALA A 150 -1.27 -14.24 -0.79
C ALA A 150 -0.58 -14.42 0.57
N GLU A 151 -0.36 -15.67 0.98
CA GLU A 151 0.22 -16.05 2.26
C GLU A 151 1.48 -16.89 2.03
N PRO A 152 2.57 -16.66 2.79
CA PRO A 152 3.74 -17.53 2.73
C PRO A 152 3.39 -18.99 2.99
N GLY A 153 3.88 -19.90 2.16
CA GLY A 153 3.63 -21.34 2.32
C GLY A 153 2.33 -21.85 1.71
N TRP A 154 1.52 -21.00 1.07
CA TRP A 154 0.26 -21.41 0.44
C TRP A 154 0.10 -20.86 -0.99
N ILE A 155 -0.58 -21.64 -1.83
CA ILE A 155 -1.14 -21.20 -3.11
C ILE A 155 -2.66 -21.34 -3.01
N ASP A 156 -3.38 -20.25 -3.19
CA ASP A 156 -4.82 -20.28 -3.44
C ASP A 156 -5.07 -20.49 -4.95
N VAL A 157 -5.94 -21.44 -5.28
CA VAL A 157 -6.40 -21.65 -6.66
C VAL A 157 -7.82 -21.13 -6.77
N LEU A 158 -8.03 -20.15 -7.65
CA LEU A 158 -9.32 -19.50 -7.87
C LEU A 158 -9.86 -19.93 -9.24
N ASP A 159 -11.14 -20.28 -9.28
CA ASP A 159 -11.92 -20.33 -10.52
C ASP A 159 -12.21 -18.91 -10.96
N VAL A 160 -11.77 -18.58 -12.17
CA VAL A 160 -11.92 -17.27 -12.82
C VAL A 160 -12.66 -17.35 -14.16
N SER A 161 -13.33 -18.49 -14.44
CA SER A 161 -14.17 -18.67 -15.64
C SER A 161 -15.24 -17.59 -15.78
N ASN A 162 -15.75 -17.10 -14.65
CA ASN A 162 -16.58 -15.90 -14.55
C ASN A 162 -15.87 -14.82 -13.72
N PRO A 163 -15.27 -13.79 -14.36
CA PRO A 163 -14.55 -12.73 -13.65
C PRO A 163 -15.41 -11.94 -12.64
N ALA A 164 -16.74 -11.92 -12.82
CA ALA A 164 -17.66 -11.30 -11.89
C ALA A 164 -17.97 -12.16 -10.65
N GLN A 165 -17.64 -13.47 -10.68
CA GLN A 165 -17.93 -14.44 -9.63
C GLN A 165 -16.75 -15.37 -9.35
N MET A 166 -15.57 -14.78 -9.10
CA MET A 166 -14.37 -15.55 -8.76
C MET A 166 -14.53 -16.27 -7.42
N ARG A 167 -14.09 -17.53 -7.35
CA ARG A 167 -14.17 -18.33 -6.12
C ARG A 167 -12.92 -19.18 -5.94
N ARG A 168 -12.40 -19.22 -4.71
CA ARG A 168 -11.35 -20.18 -4.34
C ARG A 168 -11.87 -21.62 -4.42
N ILE A 169 -11.23 -22.44 -5.24
CA ILE A 169 -11.56 -23.86 -5.44
C ILE A 169 -10.57 -24.80 -4.76
N ALA A 170 -9.34 -24.35 -4.48
CA ALA A 170 -8.37 -25.11 -3.71
C ALA A 170 -7.39 -24.19 -2.97
N GLN A 171 -6.73 -24.74 -1.95
CA GLN A 171 -5.58 -24.14 -1.30
C GLN A 171 -4.52 -25.23 -1.09
N LEU A 172 -3.32 -24.99 -1.59
CA LEU A 172 -2.25 -25.99 -1.65
C LEU A 172 -1.04 -25.51 -0.84
N PRO A 173 -0.48 -26.34 0.05
CA PRO A 173 0.75 -25.98 0.76
C PRO A 173 1.95 -26.05 -0.18
N ILE A 174 2.84 -25.07 -0.07
CA ILE A 174 4.15 -25.06 -0.74
C ILE A 174 5.27 -25.01 0.29
N ARG A 175 6.42 -25.60 -0.07
CA ARG A 175 7.60 -25.57 0.79
C ARG A 175 8.47 -24.37 0.41
N GLY A 176 8.74 -23.52 1.40
CA GLY A 176 9.59 -22.33 1.25
C GLY A 176 8.85 -21.12 0.70
N GLU A 177 9.62 -20.06 0.44
CA GLU A 177 9.09 -18.83 -0.14
C GLU A 177 9.05 -18.92 -1.68
N MET A 178 7.92 -18.53 -2.27
CA MET A 178 7.81 -18.46 -3.72
C MET A 178 8.32 -17.10 -4.21
N GLN A 179 9.43 -17.10 -4.96
CA GLN A 179 10.00 -15.88 -5.52
C GLN A 179 9.31 -15.45 -6.82
N ASP A 180 8.92 -16.41 -7.65
CA ASP A 180 8.28 -16.16 -8.92
C ASP A 180 7.31 -17.29 -9.27
N MET A 181 6.32 -17.01 -10.11
CA MET A 181 5.30 -17.96 -10.53
C MET A 181 5.07 -17.84 -12.03
N VAL A 182 5.37 -18.92 -12.75
CA VAL A 182 5.08 -19.05 -14.16
C VAL A 182 4.31 -20.35 -14.38
N VAL A 183 3.27 -20.30 -15.18
CA VAL A 183 2.62 -21.50 -15.69
C VAL A 183 3.19 -21.80 -17.07
N ALA A 184 3.70 -23.00 -17.26
CA ALA A 184 4.12 -23.49 -18.57
C ALA A 184 2.95 -24.22 -19.24
N GLY A 185 2.66 -23.84 -20.49
CA GLY A 185 1.70 -24.51 -21.37
C GLY A 185 2.39 -25.28 -22.49
#